data_AF-D0LYJ0-F1
#
_entry.id   AF-D0LYJ0-F1
#
_cell.length_a   1.000
_cell.length_b   1.000
_cell.length_c   1.000
_cell.angle_alpha   90.00
_cell.angle_beta   90.00
_cell.angle_gamma   90.00
#
_symmetry.space_group_name_H-M   'P 1'
#
loop_
_entity.id
_entity.type
_entity.pdbx_description
1 polymer ?
#
loop_
_entity_poly.entity_id
_entity_poly.type
_entity_poly.pdbx_seq_one_letter_code
_entity_poly.pdbx_strand_id
1 'polypeptide(L)'
;MKNTSKSMLASAIFALAAMWGLSACGEADELYNCVDICDSVNDCAEEIGVDDFDRSECASECEDESDADEDYRQAAAECEECLDGRDECTDTFPCLDECATVVPSATFVYADFWGEDASYDDFNETY
;
A
#
# COMPACT_ATOMS: atom_id res chain seq x y z
N MET A 1 -3.07 10.68 75.72
CA MET A 1 -4.11 11.68 75.34
C MET A 1 -3.62 12.42 74.12
N LYS A 2 -4.48 12.55 73.08
CA LYS A 2 -4.39 13.45 71.92
C LYS A 2 -3.37 13.03 70.82
N ASN A 3 -3.69 12.73 69.56
CA ASN A 3 -4.90 12.91 68.74
C ASN A 3 -4.89 11.93 67.54
N THR A 4 -6.03 11.27 67.30
CA THR A 4 -6.48 10.80 65.98
C THR A 4 -6.81 12.00 65.09
N SER A 5 -6.58 11.90 63.77
CA SER A 5 -7.53 12.34 62.73
C SER A 5 -7.01 12.06 61.32
N LYS A 6 -7.85 11.38 60.53
CA LYS A 6 -7.70 11.04 59.12
C LYS A 6 -7.91 12.27 58.23
N SER A 7 -7.15 12.38 57.13
CA SER A 7 -7.49 13.04 55.85
C SER A 7 -6.34 12.68 54.90
N MET A 8 -6.45 11.80 53.90
CA MET A 8 -7.37 11.76 52.75
C MET A 8 -7.51 13.12 52.06
N LEU A 9 -6.55 13.40 51.18
CA LEU A 9 -6.58 14.33 50.05
C LEU A 9 -5.56 13.73 49.05
N ALA A 10 -5.94 12.84 48.13
CA ALA A 10 -6.74 13.11 46.92
C ALA A 10 -6.25 14.37 46.19
N SER A 11 -5.07 14.27 45.56
CA SER A 11 -4.69 15.12 44.43
C SER A 11 -4.61 14.22 43.19
N ALA A 12 -5.76 14.07 42.54
CA ALA A 12 -5.78 14.02 41.09
C ALA A 12 -5.23 15.36 40.58
N ILE A 13 -4.56 15.34 39.41
CA ILE A 13 -4.38 16.45 38.44
C ILE A 13 -3.06 16.19 37.67
N PHE A 14 -3.17 15.47 36.54
CA PHE A 14 -2.84 15.91 35.17
C PHE A 14 -2.61 14.69 34.27
N ALA A 15 -3.72 14.09 33.83
CA ALA A 15 -3.76 13.52 32.49
C ALA A 15 -3.77 14.70 31.52
N LEU A 16 -2.75 14.82 30.65
CA LEU A 16 -2.77 15.53 29.35
C LEU A 16 -1.34 15.65 28.80
N ALA A 17 -0.70 14.50 28.52
CA ALA A 17 0.51 14.42 27.70
C ALA A 17 0.42 13.28 26.68
N ALA A 18 -0.79 13.00 26.19
CA ALA A 18 -1.07 11.98 25.17
C ALA A 18 -1.93 12.54 24.02
N MET A 19 -1.79 13.84 23.71
CA MET A 19 -2.62 14.51 22.70
C MET A 19 -1.79 15.33 21.68
N TRP A 20 -0.56 14.88 21.40
CA TRP A 20 0.33 15.47 20.38
C TRP A 20 1.11 14.39 19.60
N GLY A 21 0.53 13.20 19.45
CA GLY A 21 1.09 12.11 18.65
C GLY A 21 0.03 11.28 17.93
N LEU A 22 -1.15 11.87 17.69
CA LEU A 22 -2.31 11.22 17.09
C LEU A 22 -2.92 12.06 15.96
N SER A 23 -2.09 12.81 15.22
CA SER A 23 -2.53 13.47 13.98
C SER A 23 -1.68 13.08 12.77
N ALA A 24 -1.07 11.88 12.83
CA ALA A 24 -0.41 11.21 11.70
C ALA A 24 -0.56 9.68 11.80
N CYS A 25 -1.60 9.20 12.47
CA CYS A 25 -2.13 7.84 12.31
C CYS A 25 -3.57 8.04 11.88
N GLY A 26 -3.80 8.08 10.56
CA GLY A 26 -5.15 8.00 10.01
C GLY A 26 -5.81 6.72 10.53
N GLU A 27 -7.06 6.84 10.92
CA GLU A 27 -7.91 5.71 11.26
C GLU A 27 -8.32 5.00 9.96
N ALA A 28 -7.68 3.87 9.64
CA ALA A 28 -8.28 2.75 8.93
C ALA A 28 -7.33 1.56 9.11
N ASP A 29 -7.85 0.36 9.36
CA ASP A 29 -7.17 -0.84 8.90
C ASP A 29 -7.02 -0.67 7.38
N GLU A 30 -5.87 -0.16 6.92
CA GLU A 30 -5.52 -0.23 5.49
C GLU A 30 -5.52 -1.71 5.15
N LEU A 31 -6.54 -2.11 4.38
CA LEU A 31 -6.75 -3.49 3.98
C LEU A 31 -5.74 -3.93 2.90
N TYR A 32 -4.81 -3.03 2.55
CA TYR A 32 -3.76 -3.19 1.56
C TYR A 32 -2.53 -2.36 1.92
N ASN A 33 -1.36 -2.86 1.53
CA ASN A 33 -0.09 -2.19 1.69
C ASN A 33 0.53 -1.93 0.31
N CYS A 34 0.45 -0.67 -0.16
CA CYS A 34 1.04 -0.25 -1.44
C CYS A 34 2.52 -0.61 -1.57
N VAL A 35 3.28 -0.59 -0.47
CA VAL A 35 4.71 -0.95 -0.46
C VAL A 35 4.92 -2.44 -0.75
N ASP A 36 4.02 -3.30 -0.27
CA ASP A 36 4.10 -4.76 -0.48
C ASP A 36 3.59 -5.12 -1.88
N ILE A 37 2.47 -4.53 -2.34
CA ILE A 37 1.97 -4.68 -3.71
C ILE A 37 3.07 -4.33 -4.73
N CYS A 38 3.66 -3.14 -4.58
CA CYS A 38 4.69 -2.68 -5.49
C CYS A 38 5.98 -3.50 -5.39
N ASP A 39 6.28 -4.13 -4.23
CA ASP A 39 7.42 -5.04 -4.10
C ASP A 39 7.19 -6.33 -4.88
N SER A 40 6.03 -6.98 -4.71
CA SER A 40 5.68 -8.20 -5.45
C SER A 40 5.67 -7.98 -6.96
N VAL A 41 5.15 -6.84 -7.43
CA VAL A 41 5.18 -6.51 -8.86
C VAL A 41 6.60 -6.18 -9.34
N ASN A 42 7.38 -5.42 -8.56
CA ASN A 42 8.78 -5.11 -8.88
C ASN A 42 9.62 -6.39 -9.01
N ASP A 43 9.52 -7.30 -8.05
CA ASP A 43 10.27 -8.56 -8.05
C ASP A 43 9.99 -9.37 -9.32
N CYS A 44 8.72 -9.38 -9.76
CA CYS A 44 8.31 -10.03 -11.00
C CYS A 44 8.81 -9.27 -12.25
N ALA A 45 8.74 -7.94 -12.24
CA ALA A 45 9.22 -7.07 -13.30
C ALA A 45 10.74 -7.22 -13.51
N GLU A 46 11.53 -7.24 -12.44
CA GLU A 46 12.97 -7.49 -12.47
C GLU A 46 13.29 -8.89 -13.00
N GLU A 47 12.51 -9.91 -12.63
CA GLU A 47 12.72 -11.29 -13.10
C GLU A 47 12.54 -11.43 -14.62
N ILE A 48 11.59 -10.71 -15.21
CA ILE A 48 11.35 -10.73 -16.66
C ILE A 48 12.17 -9.68 -17.43
N GLY A 49 12.93 -8.83 -16.75
CA GLY A 49 13.85 -7.86 -17.36
C GLY A 49 13.27 -6.48 -17.66
N VAL A 50 12.29 -6.02 -16.86
CA VAL A 50 11.82 -4.63 -16.87
C VAL A 50 12.71 -3.80 -15.95
N ASP A 51 13.60 -2.99 -16.53
CA ASP A 51 14.57 -2.20 -15.76
C ASP A 51 14.04 -0.85 -15.25
N ASP A 52 12.90 -0.38 -15.77
CA ASP A 52 12.36 0.97 -15.52
C ASP A 52 11.24 1.00 -14.46
N PHE A 53 11.09 -0.06 -13.66
CA PHE A 53 10.10 -0.07 -12.57
C PHE A 53 10.63 0.68 -11.35
N ASP A 54 10.06 1.84 -11.03
CA ASP A 54 10.38 2.56 -9.79
C ASP A 54 9.39 2.20 -8.69
N ARG A 55 9.83 1.31 -7.78
CA ARG A 55 9.04 0.90 -6.60
C ARG A 55 8.60 2.10 -5.74
N SER A 56 9.44 3.11 -5.61
CA SER A 56 9.14 4.25 -4.74
C SER A 56 8.07 5.14 -5.35
N GLU A 57 8.14 5.33 -6.66
CA GLU A 57 7.10 6.03 -7.42
C GLU A 57 5.78 5.27 -7.37
N CYS A 58 5.80 3.95 -7.65
CA CYS A 58 4.63 3.07 -7.55
C CYS A 58 3.94 3.17 -6.18
N ALA A 59 4.70 3.07 -5.08
CA ALA A 59 4.13 3.11 -3.74
C ALA A 59 3.52 4.49 -3.44
N SER A 60 4.20 5.57 -3.84
CA SER A 60 3.71 6.94 -3.63
C SER A 60 2.44 7.21 -4.44
N GLU A 61 2.37 6.77 -5.70
CA GLU A 61 1.18 6.94 -6.54
C GLU A 61 0.02 6.09 -6.03
N CYS A 62 0.29 4.85 -5.61
CA CYS A 62 -0.72 3.99 -5.00
C CYS A 62 -1.31 4.61 -3.72
N GLU A 63 -0.48 5.20 -2.86
CA GLU A 63 -0.93 5.91 -1.66
C GLU A 63 -1.76 7.16 -2.03
N ASP A 64 -1.23 8.02 -2.90
CA ASP A 64 -1.88 9.26 -3.31
C ASP A 64 -3.23 9.03 -3.99
N GLU A 65 -3.33 8.07 -4.92
CA GLU A 65 -4.56 7.75 -5.65
C GLU A 65 -5.57 7.03 -4.75
N SER A 66 -5.12 6.14 -3.85
CA SER A 66 -6.02 5.47 -2.91
C SER A 66 -6.64 6.42 -1.88
N ASP A 67 -5.91 7.48 -1.50
CA ASP A 67 -6.43 8.56 -0.66
C ASP A 67 -7.44 9.45 -1.40
N ALA A 68 -7.27 9.58 -2.72
CA ALA A 68 -8.09 10.43 -3.57
C ALA A 68 -9.37 9.74 -4.09
N ASP A 69 -9.32 8.43 -4.34
CA ASP A 69 -10.36 7.67 -5.02
C ASP A 69 -10.70 6.34 -4.30
N GLU A 70 -11.98 6.17 -3.95
CA GLU A 70 -12.49 4.99 -3.26
C GLU A 70 -12.51 3.73 -4.15
N ASP A 71 -12.70 3.90 -5.47
CA ASP A 71 -12.66 2.79 -6.43
C ASP A 71 -11.20 2.31 -6.61
N TYR A 72 -10.24 3.24 -6.64
CA TYR A 72 -8.81 2.91 -6.67
C TYR A 72 -8.38 2.15 -5.41
N ARG A 73 -8.82 2.64 -4.25
CA ARG A 73 -8.60 1.97 -2.97
C ARG A 73 -9.15 0.54 -2.96
N GLN A 74 -10.33 0.31 -3.54
CA GLN A 74 -10.89 -1.03 -3.66
C GLN A 74 -10.03 -1.91 -4.58
N ALA A 75 -9.58 -1.38 -5.72
CA ALA A 75 -8.69 -2.10 -6.64
C ALA A 75 -7.36 -2.48 -5.97
N ALA A 76 -6.78 -1.60 -5.13
CA ALA A 76 -5.57 -1.89 -4.36
C ALA A 76 -5.78 -3.04 -3.36
N ALA A 77 -6.92 -3.08 -2.68
CA ALA A 77 -7.30 -4.19 -1.81
C ALA A 77 -7.48 -5.52 -2.57
N GLU A 78 -8.15 -5.49 -3.71
CA GLU A 78 -8.35 -6.69 -4.54
C GLU A 78 -7.02 -7.20 -5.13
N CYS A 79 -6.13 -6.28 -5.52
CA CYS A 79 -4.78 -6.59 -5.96
C CYS A 79 -3.96 -7.26 -4.85
N GLU A 80 -3.91 -6.68 -3.65
CA GLU A 80 -3.19 -7.31 -2.53
C GLU A 80 -3.77 -8.69 -2.18
N GLU A 81 -5.09 -8.83 -2.11
CA GLU A 81 -5.74 -10.12 -1.82
C GLU A 81 -5.36 -11.18 -2.87
N CYS A 82 -5.21 -10.78 -4.13
CA CYS A 82 -4.78 -11.71 -5.18
C CYS A 82 -3.30 -12.11 -5.01
N LEU A 83 -2.44 -11.16 -4.67
CA LEU A 83 -1.00 -11.34 -4.47
C LEU A 83 -0.68 -12.11 -3.17
N ASP A 84 -1.57 -12.10 -2.17
CA ASP A 84 -1.34 -12.76 -0.88
C ASP A 84 -1.00 -14.25 -1.06
N GLY A 85 0.18 -14.63 -0.57
CA GLY A 85 0.72 -15.99 -0.67
C GLY A 85 1.24 -16.38 -2.06
N ARG A 86 1.43 -15.42 -2.97
CA ARG A 86 2.02 -15.63 -4.30
C ARG A 86 3.39 -14.95 -4.40
N ASP A 87 4.41 -15.67 -3.97
CA ASP A 87 5.79 -15.16 -3.93
C ASP A 87 6.54 -15.33 -5.26
N GLU A 88 6.06 -16.21 -6.16
CA GLU A 88 6.70 -16.50 -7.44
C GLU A 88 6.04 -15.66 -8.56
N CYS A 89 6.85 -15.07 -9.45
CA CYS A 89 6.36 -14.23 -10.55
C CYS A 89 5.36 -15.00 -11.45
N THR A 90 5.59 -16.30 -11.65
CA THR A 90 4.67 -17.18 -12.38
C THR A 90 3.27 -17.28 -11.76
N ASP A 91 3.20 -17.23 -10.44
CA ASP A 91 1.94 -17.26 -9.70
C ASP A 91 1.32 -15.87 -9.57
N THR A 92 2.14 -14.82 -9.70
CA THR A 92 1.75 -13.41 -9.66
C THR A 92 1.09 -12.95 -10.97
N PHE A 93 1.49 -13.46 -12.14
CA PHE A 93 0.93 -13.05 -13.45
C PHE A 93 -0.60 -13.00 -13.52
N PRO A 94 -1.37 -13.98 -13.02
CA PRO A 94 -2.81 -13.95 -13.07
C PRO A 94 -3.44 -12.79 -12.28
N CYS A 95 -2.70 -12.18 -11.35
CA CYS A 95 -3.15 -11.04 -10.55
C CYS A 95 -2.76 -9.69 -11.16
N LEU A 96 -1.86 -9.67 -12.15
CA LEU A 96 -1.38 -8.42 -12.75
C LEU A 96 -2.47 -7.69 -13.52
N ASP A 97 -3.51 -8.39 -13.99
CA ASP A 97 -4.69 -7.76 -14.61
C ASP A 97 -5.52 -7.00 -13.56
N GLU A 98 -5.80 -7.64 -12.42
CA GLU A 98 -6.43 -6.99 -11.26
C GLU A 98 -5.58 -5.82 -10.72
N CYS A 99 -4.25 -5.97 -10.72
CA CYS A 99 -3.33 -4.93 -10.28
C CYS A 99 -3.07 -3.84 -11.34
N ALA A 100 -3.51 -4.00 -12.60
CA ALA A 100 -3.20 -3.05 -13.68
C ALA A 100 -3.72 -1.64 -13.43
N THR A 101 -4.79 -1.50 -12.64
CA THR A 101 -5.35 -0.20 -12.25
C THR A 101 -4.48 0.49 -11.19
N VAL A 102 -3.78 -0.29 -10.36
CA VAL A 102 -3.00 0.19 -9.20
C VAL A 102 -1.52 0.34 -9.54
N VAL A 103 -1.05 -0.50 -10.46
CA VAL A 103 0.32 -0.53 -10.95
C VAL A 103 0.23 -0.60 -12.48
N PRO A 104 0.21 0.55 -13.18
CA PRO A 104 0.06 0.58 -14.65
C PRO A 104 1.13 -0.23 -15.38
N SER A 105 2.32 -0.36 -14.79
CA SER A 105 3.41 -1.20 -15.31
C SER A 105 3.13 -2.71 -15.17
N ALA A 106 2.18 -3.15 -14.35
CA ALA A 106 1.76 -4.55 -14.24
C ALA A 106 1.16 -5.07 -15.56
N THR A 107 0.48 -4.21 -16.32
CA THR A 107 -0.08 -4.57 -17.63
C THR A 107 1.02 -4.85 -18.66
N PHE A 108 2.16 -4.15 -18.56
CA PHE A 108 3.33 -4.40 -19.40
C PHE A 108 3.97 -5.74 -19.07
N VAL A 109 4.14 -6.03 -17.77
CA VAL A 109 4.66 -7.32 -17.28
C VAL A 109 3.78 -8.48 -17.74
N TYR A 110 2.45 -8.29 -17.71
CA TYR A 110 1.49 -9.25 -18.26
C TYR A 110 1.64 -9.42 -19.78
N ALA A 111 1.71 -8.33 -20.55
CA ALA A 111 1.80 -8.38 -22.01
C ALA A 111 3.09 -9.05 -22.51
N ASP A 112 4.24 -8.76 -21.87
CA ASP A 112 5.53 -9.37 -22.23
C ASP A 112 5.52 -10.89 -21.98
N PHE A 113 4.92 -11.33 -20.87
CA PHE A 113 4.78 -12.75 -20.56
C PHE A 113 3.93 -13.52 -21.58
N TRP A 114 2.84 -12.92 -22.09
CA TRP A 114 1.97 -13.55 -23.10
C TRP A 114 2.46 -13.33 -24.55
N GLY A 115 3.56 -12.62 -24.75
CA GLY A 115 4.16 -12.41 -26.07
C GLY A 115 3.29 -11.57 -27.01
N GLU A 116 2.44 -10.70 -26.47
CA GLU A 116 1.82 -9.62 -27.23
C GLU A 116 2.78 -8.43 -27.17
N ASP A 117 3.43 -8.10 -28.28
CA ASP A 117 4.35 -6.96 -28.43
C ASP A 117 3.68 -5.61 -28.06
N ALA A 118 3.51 -5.32 -26.78
CA ALA A 118 3.10 -4.01 -26.29
C ALA A 118 4.37 -3.18 -26.07
N SER A 119 4.78 -2.42 -27.09
CA SER A 119 5.96 -1.56 -26.95
C SER A 119 5.69 -0.41 -25.98
N TYR A 120 6.60 -0.21 -25.03
CA TYR A 120 6.62 0.83 -24.00
C TYR A 120 6.36 2.27 -24.52
N ASP A 121 6.71 2.57 -25.77
CA ASP A 121 6.53 3.90 -26.38
C ASP A 121 5.07 4.31 -26.65
N ASP A 122 4.09 3.39 -26.65
CA ASP A 122 2.69 3.73 -27.02
C ASP A 122 1.83 4.17 -25.81
N PHE A 123 2.24 3.83 -24.57
CA PHE A 123 1.44 4.10 -23.37
C PHE A 123 1.68 5.50 -22.78
N ASN A 124 2.90 6.04 -22.93
CA ASN A 124 3.29 7.34 -22.36
C ASN A 124 2.79 8.56 -23.18
N GLU A 125 2.00 8.35 -24.24
CA GLU A 125 1.27 9.43 -24.95
C GLU A 125 -0.20 9.56 -24.52
N THR A 126 -0.70 8.68 -23.63
CA THR A 126 -2.14 8.64 -23.27
C THR A 126 -2.45 9.17 -21.87
N TYR A 127 -1.47 9.40 -21.00
CA TYR A 127 -1.65 10.04 -19.69
C TYR A 127 -0.67 11.19 -19.47
#